data_AF-A0A959EKT2-F1
#
_entry.id   AF-A0A959EKT2-F1
#
_cell.length_a   1.000
_cell.length_b   1.000
_cell.length_c   1.000
_cell.angle_alpha   90.00
_cell.angle_beta   90.00
_cell.angle_gamma   90.00
#
_symmetry.space_group_name_H-M   'P 1'
#
loop_
_entity.id
_entity.type
_entity.pdbx_description
1 polymer ?
#
loop_
_entity_poly.entity_id
_entity_poly.type
_entity_poly.pdbx_seq_one_letter_code
_entity_poly.pdbx_strand_id
1 'polypeptide(L)' 'GAVDAGITARSVVLSPELQGKGQWIELPAEAYQPIEQGVVVTAYGQEKYPEESRQFFDFLFSEKAKQVFEKYGYNLPI' A
#
# COMPACT_ATOMS: atom_id res chain seq x y z
N GLY A 1 -21.81 14.55 -10.42
CA GLY A 1 -20.41 14.10 -10.41
C GLY A 1 -19.97 13.84 -11.83
N ALA A 2 -18.68 13.62 -12.09
CA ALA A 2 -18.21 13.26 -13.42
C ALA A 2 -18.60 11.82 -13.83
N VAL A 3 -18.83 10.94 -12.85
CA VAL A 3 -19.25 9.54 -13.02
C VAL A 3 -20.17 9.12 -11.86
N ASP A 4 -20.92 8.02 -12.04
CA ASP A 4 -21.79 7.43 -11.02
C ASP A 4 -21.06 6.47 -10.06
N ALA A 5 -20.01 5.78 -10.53
CA ALA A 5 -19.17 4.88 -9.75
C ALA A 5 -17.75 4.77 -10.33
N GLY A 6 -16.79 4.30 -9.52
CA GLY A 6 -15.40 4.08 -9.94
C GLY A 6 -14.71 2.99 -9.12
N ILE A 7 -13.62 2.44 -9.66
CA ILE A 7 -12.78 1.45 -8.99
C ILE A 7 -11.55 2.17 -8.43
N THR A 8 -11.20 1.87 -7.18
CA THR A 8 -10.03 2.46 -6.50
C THR A 8 -9.40 1.44 -5.55
N ALA A 9 -8.19 1.73 -5.08
CA ALA A 9 -7.52 0.93 -4.06
C ALA A 9 -8.22 1.08 -2.71
N ARG A 10 -8.29 -0.01 -1.94
CA ARG A 10 -8.81 0.00 -0.56
C ARG A 10 -8.06 0.98 0.33
N SER A 11 -6.77 1.20 0.08
CA SER A 11 -5.94 2.16 0.81
C SER A 11 -6.39 3.62 0.67
N VAL A 12 -7.01 3.97 -0.45
CA VAL A 12 -7.62 5.29 -0.67
C VAL A 12 -8.91 5.41 0.14
N VAL A 13 -9.72 4.35 0.18
CA VAL A 13 -10.99 4.34 0.93
C VAL A 13 -10.77 4.45 2.44
N LEU A 14 -9.69 3.86 2.94
CA LEU A 14 -9.31 3.90 4.37
C LEU A 14 -8.49 5.15 4.74
N SER A 15 -8.22 6.06 3.80
CA SER A 15 -7.50 7.29 4.09
C SER A 15 -8.33 8.22 4.99
N PRO A 16 -7.72 9.02 5.89
CA PRO A 16 -8.46 9.90 6.79
C PRO A 16 -9.42 10.87 6.06
N GLU A 17 -9.07 11.27 4.85
CA GLU A 17 -9.85 12.19 4.02
C GLU A 17 -11.15 11.57 3.51
N LEU A 18 -11.18 10.24 3.31
CA LEU A 18 -12.29 9.50 2.74
C LEU A 18 -12.96 8.53 3.72
N GLN A 19 -12.35 8.30 4.88
CA GLN A 19 -12.90 7.43 5.91
C GLN A 19 -14.31 7.89 6.31
N GLY A 20 -15.29 7.01 6.16
CA GLY A 20 -16.70 7.29 6.46
C GLY A 20 -17.44 8.10 5.40
N LYS A 21 -16.84 8.37 4.23
CA LYS A 21 -17.48 9.08 3.12
C LYS A 21 -17.84 8.12 1.99
N GLY A 22 -19.09 8.21 1.52
CA GLY A 22 -19.59 7.40 0.41
C GLY A 22 -19.94 5.97 0.82
N GLN A 23 -20.08 5.11 -0.18
CA GLN A 23 -20.30 3.68 -0.02
C GLN A 23 -19.22 2.97 -0.82
N TRP A 24 -18.69 1.89 -0.26
CA TRP A 24 -17.67 1.09 -0.90
C TRP A 24 -17.97 -0.39 -0.66
N ILE A 25 -17.70 -1.20 -1.66
CA ILE A 25 -17.83 -2.65 -1.62
C ILE A 25 -16.50 -3.27 -2.02
N GLU A 26 -16.09 -4.30 -1.29
CA GLU A 26 -14.90 -5.07 -1.64
C GLU A 26 -15.27 -6.03 -2.78
N LEU A 27 -14.40 -6.12 -3.80
CA LEU A 27 -14.57 -7.09 -4.87
C LEU A 27 -14.10 -8.48 -4.38
N PRO A 28 -14.77 -9.57 -4.78
CA PRO A 28 -14.29 -10.93 -4.51
C PRO A 28 -12.87 -11.12 -5.03
N ALA A 29 -12.02 -11.82 -4.27
CA ALA A 29 -10.61 -12.01 -4.63
C ALA A 29 -10.45 -12.81 -5.94
N GLU A 30 -11.43 -13.63 -6.29
CA GLU A 30 -11.47 -14.42 -7.52
C GLU A 30 -11.74 -13.56 -8.77
N ALA A 31 -12.17 -12.31 -8.58
CA ALA A 31 -12.51 -11.41 -9.68
C ALA A 31 -11.28 -10.72 -10.30
N TYR A 32 -10.09 -10.86 -9.71
CA TYR A 32 -8.86 -10.21 -10.17
C TYR A 32 -7.61 -11.01 -9.83
N GLN A 33 -6.53 -10.78 -10.57
CA GLN A 33 -5.21 -11.30 -10.21
C GLN A 33 -4.66 -10.51 -9.01
N PRO A 34 -3.95 -11.15 -8.07
CA PRO A 34 -3.35 -10.46 -6.93
C PRO A 34 -2.58 -9.20 -7.35
N ILE A 35 -2.81 -8.10 -6.64
CA ILE A 35 -2.10 -6.84 -6.88
C ILE A 35 -0.81 -6.87 -6.06
N GLU A 36 0.23 -7.50 -6.60
CA GLU A 36 1.54 -7.60 -5.95
C GLU A 36 2.24 -6.24 -5.87
N GLN A 37 2.86 -5.97 -4.73
CA GLN A 37 3.60 -4.74 -4.47
C GLN A 37 5.04 -5.05 -4.09
N GLY A 38 5.98 -4.33 -4.69
CA GLY A 38 7.41 -4.51 -4.47
C GLY A 38 8.10 -3.19 -4.17
N VAL A 39 9.26 -3.29 -3.53
CA VAL A 39 10.14 -2.16 -3.23
C VAL A 39 11.56 -2.50 -3.66
N VAL A 40 12.29 -1.51 -4.17
CA VAL A 40 13.68 -1.64 -4.60
C VAL A 40 14.51 -0.46 -4.10
N VAL A 41 15.78 -0.71 -3.79
CA VAL A 41 16.75 0.37 -3.59
C VAL A 41 17.27 0.79 -4.97
N THR A 42 17.21 2.09 -5.27
CA THR A 42 17.72 2.62 -6.55
C THR A 42 19.25 2.61 -6.58
N ALA A 43 19.84 2.58 -7.78
CA ALA A 43 21.30 2.64 -7.93
C ALA A 43 21.91 3.90 -7.27
N TYR A 44 21.24 5.05 -7.40
CA TYR A 44 21.66 6.29 -6.75
C TYR A 44 21.61 6.18 -5.22
N GLY A 45 20.52 5.62 -4.66
CA GLY A 45 20.41 5.39 -3.21
C GLY A 45 21.49 4.44 -2.70
N GLN A 46 21.75 3.37 -3.44
CA GLN A 46 22.82 2.42 -3.14
C GLN A 46 24.23 3.07 -3.16
N GLU A 47 24.47 4.03 -4.05
CA GLU A 47 25.78 4.70 -4.17
C GLU A 47 25.96 5.83 -3.15
N LYS A 48 24.94 6.69 -2.96
CA LYS A 48 25.04 7.91 -2.16
C LYS A 48 24.63 7.73 -0.70
N TYR A 49 23.69 6.84 -0.43
CA TYR A 49 23.06 6.64 0.88
C TYR A 49 22.84 5.14 1.18
N PRO A 50 23.89 4.30 1.11
CA PRO A 50 23.74 2.85 1.19
C PRO A 50 23.14 2.40 2.52
N GLU A 51 23.53 3.05 3.63
CA GLU A 51 23.11 2.66 4.96
C GLU A 51 21.65 3.07 5.21
N GLU A 52 21.28 4.31 4.91
CA GLU A 52 19.92 4.82 5.12
C GLU A 52 18.92 4.12 4.21
N SER A 53 19.31 3.86 2.95
CA SER A 53 18.48 3.09 2.01
C SER A 53 18.22 1.68 2.53
N ARG A 54 19.25 1.03 3.07
CA ARG A 54 19.14 -0.32 3.65
C ARG A 54 18.29 -0.32 4.91
N GLN A 55 18.52 0.62 5.83
CA GLN A 55 17.76 0.74 7.07
C GLN A 55 16.26 0.96 6.79
N PHE A 56 15.93 1.83 5.83
CA PHE A 56 14.54 2.06 5.45
C PHE A 56 13.93 0.85 4.74
N PHE A 57 14.68 0.21 3.83
CA PHE A 57 14.24 -1.02 3.20
C PHE A 57 13.91 -2.11 4.24
N ASP A 58 14.81 -2.36 5.19
CA ASP A 58 14.60 -3.35 6.24
C ASP A 58 13.42 -2.96 7.16
N PHE A 59 13.23 -1.65 7.44
CA PHE A 59 12.09 -1.15 8.21
C PHE A 59 10.74 -1.48 7.58
N LEU A 60 10.62 -1.44 6.24
CA LEU A 60 9.37 -1.76 5.54
C LEU A 60 8.89 -3.19 5.82
N PHE A 61 9.78 -4.10 6.21
CA PHE A 61 9.43 -5.49 6.56
C PHE A 61 9.29 -5.72 8.08
N SER A 62 9.47 -4.69 8.90
CA SER A 62 9.30 -4.77 10.35
C SER A 62 7.83 -4.88 10.78
N GLU A 63 7.58 -5.43 11.96
CA GLU A 63 6.22 -5.52 12.54
C GLU A 63 5.52 -4.16 12.63
N LYS A 64 6.28 -3.09 12.88
CA LYS A 64 5.74 -1.73 12.93
C LYS A 64 5.22 -1.28 11.57
N ALA A 65 5.95 -1.58 10.49
CA ALA A 65 5.50 -1.24 9.14
C ALA A 65 4.31 -2.12 8.70
N LYS A 66 4.32 -3.41 9.04
CA LYS A 66 3.19 -4.32 8.79
C LYS A 66 1.88 -3.82 9.41
N GLN A 67 1.91 -3.35 10.66
CA GLN A 67 0.74 -2.75 11.31
C GLN A 67 0.21 -1.51 10.56
N VAL A 68 1.10 -0.71 9.95
CA VAL A 68 0.70 0.44 9.14
C VAL A 68 0.04 -0.04 7.84
N PHE A 69 0.61 -1.04 7.17
CA PHE A 69 0.05 -1.61 5.94
C PHE A 69 -1.35 -2.18 6.15
N GLU A 70 -1.55 -2.99 7.19
CA GLU A 70 -2.86 -3.56 7.53
C GLU A 70 -3.88 -2.45 7.85
N LYS A 71 -3.49 -1.45 8.65
CA LYS A 71 -4.35 -0.31 9.00
C LYS A 71 -4.87 0.42 7.75
N TYR A 72 -4.05 0.52 6.71
CA TYR A 72 -4.41 1.19 5.45
C TYR A 72 -4.79 0.20 4.34
N GLY A 73 -5.17 -1.03 4.67
CA GLY A 73 -5.81 -1.96 3.72
C GLY A 73 -4.89 -2.56 2.66
N TYR A 74 -3.59 -2.64 2.95
CA TYR A 74 -2.65 -3.43 2.17
C TYR A 74 -2.61 -4.86 2.70
N ASN A 75 -2.47 -5.83 1.79
CA ASN A 75 -2.15 -7.20 2.17
C ASN A 75 -0.66 -7.28 2.48
N LEU A 76 -0.31 -7.94 3.58
CA LEU A 76 1.09 -8.11 3.95
C LEU A 76 1.80 -9.00 2.93
N PRO A 77 3.01 -8.63 2.49
CA PRO A 77 3.84 -9.55 1.72
C PRO A 77 4.12 -10.79 2.57
N ILE A 78 3.95 -11.97 1.94
CA ILE A 78 4.22 -13.27 2.54
C ILE A 78 5.73 -13.46 2.73
#